data_AF-A0A9E4J790-F1
#
_entry.id   AF-A0A9E4J790-F1
#
_cell.length_a   1.000
_cell.length_b   1.000
_cell.length_c   1.000
_cell.angle_alpha   90.00
_cell.angle_beta   90.00
_cell.angle_gamma   90.00
#
_symmetry.space_group_name_H-M   'P 1'
#
loop_
_entity.id
_entity.type
_entity.pdbx_description
1 polymer ?
#
loop_
_entity_poly.entity_id
_entity_poly.type
_entity_poly.pdbx_seq_one_letter_code
_entity_poly.pdbx_strand_id
1 'polypeptide(L)'
;MLKRATTLLALMFAAAVQEPGAGRYPDMPPGRPPVVDVSAADAATETDMRPYRERIVGVSAEGGEPVPGGEFLLGSPEDEAGRGELESPRRRVRVGPFWMATHETTWDLYRVFMFDTDRGGEEPGAPWADAVSRPTPPYRPMDFGMGVEGFPAISMT
;
A
#
# COMPACT_ATOMS: atom_id res chain seq x y z
N MET A 1 3.84 -55.33 48.64
CA MET A 1 3.10 -54.32 49.43
C MET A 1 3.37 -52.97 48.76
N LEU A 2 2.56 -52.54 47.78
CA LEU A 2 1.43 -51.59 47.90
C LEU A 2 1.89 -50.27 48.60
N LYS A 3 1.88 -49.09 47.98
CA LYS A 3 0.79 -48.42 47.25
C LYS A 3 1.35 -47.41 46.23
N ARG A 4 0.75 -47.37 45.04
CA ARG A 4 0.93 -46.29 44.04
C ARG A 4 0.14 -45.06 44.52
N ALA A 5 0.79 -43.90 44.60
CA ALA A 5 0.13 -42.62 44.88
C ALA A 5 -0.22 -41.94 43.56
N THR A 6 -1.48 -42.08 43.16
CA THR A 6 -2.07 -41.40 42.00
C THR A 6 -2.24 -39.92 42.35
N THR A 7 -1.44 -39.04 41.76
CA THR A 7 -1.63 -37.58 41.86
C THR A 7 -2.68 -37.19 40.84
N LEU A 8 -3.86 -36.79 41.32
CA LEU A 8 -4.97 -36.32 40.51
C LEU A 8 -4.68 -34.87 40.09
N LEU A 9 -4.29 -34.66 38.83
CA LEU A 9 -4.19 -33.32 38.24
C LEU A 9 -5.62 -32.85 37.91
N ALA A 10 -6.18 -32.00 38.78
CA ALA A 10 -7.45 -31.34 38.51
C ALA A 10 -7.24 -30.26 37.43
N LEU A 11 -7.63 -30.56 36.20
CA LEU A 11 -7.66 -29.61 35.10
C LEU A 11 -8.88 -28.69 35.30
N MET A 12 -8.68 -27.57 35.98
CA MET A 12 -9.67 -26.48 36.06
C MET A 12 -9.73 -25.80 34.69
N PHE A 13 -10.76 -26.12 33.91
CA PHE A 13 -11.17 -25.31 32.76
C PHE A 13 -11.77 -24.01 33.31
N ALA A 14 -10.97 -22.95 33.37
CA ALA A 14 -11.50 -21.60 33.51
C ALA A 14 -12.19 -21.24 32.19
N ALA A 15 -13.49 -21.48 32.11
CA ALA A 15 -14.31 -20.83 31.10
C ALA A 15 -14.30 -19.34 31.42
N ALA A 16 -13.59 -18.55 30.61
CA ALA A 16 -13.68 -17.10 30.67
C ALA A 16 -15.13 -16.72 30.37
N VAL A 17 -15.90 -16.43 31.42
CA VAL A 17 -17.18 -15.73 31.28
C VAL A 17 -16.83 -14.33 30.80
N GLN A 18 -17.24 -14.01 29.58
CA GLN A 18 -17.11 -12.67 29.03
C GLN A 18 -18.09 -11.78 29.78
N GLU A 19 -17.57 -10.83 30.55
CA GLU A 19 -18.37 -9.88 31.33
C GLU A 19 -19.40 -9.18 30.42
N PRO A 20 -20.70 -9.17 30.79
CA PRO A 20 -21.73 -8.52 29.99
C PRO A 20 -21.50 -7.00 30.03
N GLY A 21 -20.90 -6.47 28.96
CA GLY A 21 -20.60 -5.04 28.81
C GLY A 21 -19.18 -4.74 28.35
N ALA A 22 -18.26 -5.71 28.37
CA ALA A 22 -16.98 -5.55 27.71
C ALA A 22 -17.22 -5.62 26.19
N GLY A 23 -16.93 -4.52 25.48
CA GLY A 23 -17.01 -4.47 24.03
C GLY A 23 -16.33 -5.68 23.40
N ARG A 24 -16.91 -6.23 22.32
CA ARG A 24 -16.36 -7.39 21.61
C ARG A 24 -14.98 -7.11 21.00
N TYR A 25 -14.61 -5.84 20.93
CA TYR A 25 -13.39 -5.33 20.32
C TYR A 25 -12.67 -4.42 21.32
N PRO A 26 -11.33 -4.39 21.28
CA PRO A 26 -10.55 -3.43 22.07
C PRO A 26 -10.93 -2.00 21.67
N ASP A 27 -10.85 -1.07 22.62
CA ASP A 27 -11.04 0.34 22.32
C ASP A 27 -9.91 0.83 21.40
N MET A 28 -10.30 1.55 20.36
CA MET A 28 -9.36 2.13 19.40
C MET A 28 -8.46 3.16 20.09
N PRO A 29 -7.16 3.22 19.75
CA PRO A 29 -6.28 4.23 20.31
C PRO A 29 -6.77 5.64 19.92
N PRO A 30 -6.66 6.63 20.81
CA PRO A 30 -7.07 7.99 20.51
C PRO A 30 -6.18 8.62 19.42
N GLY A 31 -6.74 9.52 18.61
CA GLY A 31 -6.01 10.28 17.60
C GLY A 31 -6.03 9.65 16.19
N ARG A 32 -5.15 10.14 15.31
CA ARG A 32 -4.98 9.63 13.94
C ARG A 32 -3.88 8.56 13.94
N PRO A 33 -4.01 7.48 13.13
CA PRO A 33 -2.90 6.55 12.93
C PRO A 33 -1.61 7.27 12.51
N PRO A 34 -0.43 6.74 12.87
CA PRO A 34 0.84 7.32 12.49
C PRO A 34 1.00 7.27 10.98
N VAL A 35 1.39 8.39 10.38
CA VAL A 35 1.79 8.45 8.98
C VAL A 35 3.31 8.29 8.93
N VAL A 36 3.81 7.49 7.99
CA VAL A 36 5.24 7.43 7.72
C VAL A 36 5.66 8.80 7.17
N ASP A 37 6.50 9.52 7.92
CA ASP A 37 6.95 10.85 7.54
C ASP A 37 7.90 10.76 6.34
N VAL A 38 7.45 11.30 5.22
CA VAL A 38 8.27 11.56 4.03
C VAL A 38 8.39 13.07 3.89
N SER A 39 9.15 13.71 4.78
CA SER A 39 9.30 15.18 4.84
C SER A 39 9.57 15.89 3.51
N ALA A 40 10.18 15.23 2.52
CA ALA A 40 10.38 15.79 1.18
C ALA A 40 9.12 15.79 0.30
N ALA A 41 8.12 14.99 0.63
CA ALA A 41 6.79 14.93 0.02
C ALA A 41 5.75 15.80 0.75
N ASP A 42 6.12 16.46 1.85
CA ASP A 42 5.28 17.43 2.53
C ASP A 42 5.41 18.82 1.89
N ALA A 43 4.33 19.30 1.28
CA ALA A 43 4.26 20.65 0.73
C ALA A 43 2.90 21.30 1.01
N ALA A 44 2.91 22.55 1.48
CA ALA A 44 1.70 23.33 1.70
C ALA A 44 1.23 24.04 0.43
N THR A 45 2.16 24.37 -0.48
CA THR A 45 1.88 25.07 -1.74
C THR A 45 2.68 24.46 -2.89
N GLU A 46 2.29 24.77 -4.13
CA GLU A 46 2.98 24.31 -5.35
C GLU A 46 4.47 24.67 -5.36
N THR A 47 4.84 25.85 -4.88
CA THR A 47 6.24 26.28 -4.83
C THR A 47 7.08 25.53 -3.80
N ASP A 48 6.42 24.91 -2.82
CA ASP A 48 7.08 24.13 -1.79
C ASP A 48 7.32 22.68 -2.22
N MET A 49 6.63 22.23 -3.29
CA MET A 49 6.75 20.87 -3.81
C MET A 49 8.15 20.64 -4.37
N ARG A 50 8.77 19.53 -3.95
CA ARG A 50 10.12 19.14 -4.36
C ARG A 50 10.10 17.69 -4.83
N PRO A 51 11.05 17.28 -5.70
CA PRO A 51 11.30 15.88 -5.94
C PRO A 51 11.59 15.18 -4.61
N TYR A 52 11.00 14.01 -4.41
CA TYR A 52 11.29 13.21 -3.22
C TYR A 52 11.68 11.79 -3.62
N ARG A 53 12.25 11.08 -2.66
CA ARG A 53 12.47 9.63 -2.75
C ARG A 53 11.96 9.01 -1.47
N GLU A 54 11.29 7.88 -1.62
CA GLU A 54 10.82 7.09 -0.50
C GLU A 54 11.66 5.82 -0.41
N ARG A 55 12.14 5.51 0.80
CA ARG A 55 12.80 4.25 1.04
C ARG A 55 11.76 3.26 1.51
N ILE A 56 11.48 2.27 0.68
CA ILE A 56 10.70 1.10 1.05
C ILE A 56 11.68 0.06 1.62
N VAL A 57 11.25 -0.77 2.55
CA VAL A 57 12.10 -1.83 3.10
C VAL A 57 12.53 -2.76 1.96
N GLY A 58 13.84 -3.01 1.85
CA GLY A 58 14.41 -3.89 0.83
C GLY A 58 14.61 -3.26 -0.56
N VAL A 59 14.02 -2.10 -0.86
CA VAL A 59 14.15 -1.43 -2.17
C VAL A 59 14.12 0.10 -2.04
N SER A 60 14.98 0.79 -2.79
CA SER A 60 14.83 2.25 -2.93
C SER A 60 13.78 2.52 -3.99
N ALA A 61 12.66 3.14 -3.62
CA ALA A 61 11.71 3.61 -4.61
C ALA A 61 12.22 4.93 -5.23
N GLU A 62 11.95 5.10 -6.52
CA GLU A 62 11.93 6.43 -7.10
C GLU A 62 10.66 7.10 -6.59
N GLY A 63 10.79 8.24 -5.91
CA GLY A 63 9.62 8.98 -5.45
C GLY A 63 9.00 9.78 -6.59
N GLY A 64 8.22 10.80 -6.23
CA GLY A 64 7.52 11.62 -7.22
C GLY A 64 8.29 12.87 -7.63
N GLU A 65 8.17 13.25 -8.89
CA GLU A 65 8.51 14.56 -9.41
C GLU A 65 7.27 15.48 -9.35
N PRO A 66 7.41 16.75 -8.96
CA PRO A 66 6.29 17.69 -8.91
C PRO A 66 5.86 18.07 -10.33
N VAL A 67 4.58 17.88 -10.62
CA VAL A 67 3.90 18.36 -11.83
C VAL A 67 3.15 19.64 -11.47
N PRO A 68 3.48 20.77 -12.11
CA PRO A 68 2.81 22.03 -11.83
C PRO A 68 1.33 21.98 -12.23
N GLY A 69 0.53 22.76 -11.52
CA GLY A 69 -0.88 22.91 -11.86
C GLY A 69 -1.05 23.63 -13.19
N GLY A 70 -2.14 23.36 -13.90
CA GLY A 70 -2.35 24.03 -15.18
C GLY A 70 -3.56 23.56 -15.96
N GLU A 71 -3.70 24.14 -17.15
CA GLU A 71 -4.65 23.69 -18.15
C GLU A 71 -3.95 23.14 -19.38
N PHE A 72 -4.47 22.03 -19.87
CA PHE A 72 -4.00 21.43 -21.12
C PHE A 72 -5.18 20.88 -21.92
N LEU A 73 -4.92 20.55 -23.17
CA LEU A 73 -5.93 20.01 -24.09
C LEU A 73 -5.76 18.48 -24.16
N LEU A 74 -6.64 17.76 -23.47
CA LEU A 74 -6.64 16.30 -23.41
C LEU A 74 -7.34 15.71 -24.62
N GLY A 75 -6.77 14.65 -25.21
CA GLY A 75 -7.27 13.95 -26.39
C GLY A 75 -6.53 14.35 -27.68
N SER A 76 -6.74 13.58 -28.73
CA SER A 76 -5.95 13.62 -29.97
C SER A 76 -6.58 14.52 -31.04
N PRO A 77 -5.80 15.32 -31.79
CA PRO A 77 -6.25 16.06 -32.97
C PRO A 77 -7.04 15.21 -33.96
N GLU A 78 -7.97 15.82 -34.68
CA GLU A 78 -8.83 15.11 -35.63
C GLU A 78 -8.03 14.47 -36.78
N ASP A 79 -6.88 15.04 -37.11
CA ASP A 79 -5.97 14.63 -38.18
C ASP A 79 -4.77 13.78 -37.70
N GLU A 80 -4.74 13.35 -36.43
CA GLU A 80 -3.67 12.50 -35.92
C GLU A 80 -3.80 11.06 -36.46
N ALA A 81 -2.74 10.56 -37.11
CA ALA A 81 -2.72 9.22 -37.67
C ALA A 81 -2.75 8.15 -36.55
N GLY A 82 -3.65 7.18 -36.67
CA GLY A 82 -3.80 6.08 -35.69
C GLY A 82 -4.72 6.38 -34.51
N ARG A 83 -5.31 7.58 -34.46
CA ARG A 83 -6.32 7.99 -33.47
C ARG A 83 -7.50 7.02 -33.38
N GLY A 84 -7.84 6.61 -32.16
CA GLY A 84 -9.08 5.89 -31.85
C GLY A 84 -10.30 6.80 -31.70
N GLU A 85 -11.50 6.22 -31.84
CA GLU A 85 -12.77 6.96 -31.72
C GLU A 85 -13.00 7.55 -30.31
N LEU A 86 -12.46 6.89 -29.28
CA LEU A 86 -12.64 7.26 -27.86
C LEU A 86 -11.64 8.32 -27.37
N GLU A 87 -10.69 8.73 -28.20
CA GLU A 87 -9.81 9.88 -27.95
C GLU A 87 -10.51 11.22 -28.32
N SER A 88 -11.75 11.07 -28.80
CA SER A 88 -12.79 12.01 -29.20
C SER A 88 -13.68 12.67 -28.13
N PRO A 89 -14.04 13.98 -28.12
CA PRO A 89 -13.36 15.16 -28.64
C PRO A 89 -12.26 15.63 -27.69
N ARG A 90 -11.36 16.47 -28.21
CA ARG A 90 -10.38 17.15 -27.35
C ARG A 90 -11.08 18.08 -26.36
N ARG A 91 -10.69 18.01 -25.09
CA ARG A 91 -11.29 18.83 -24.02
C ARG A 91 -10.24 19.58 -23.21
N ARG A 92 -10.56 20.82 -22.83
CA ARG A 92 -9.74 21.60 -21.88
C ARG A 92 -9.87 20.95 -20.51
N VAL A 93 -8.77 20.52 -19.93
CA VAL A 93 -8.74 19.94 -18.57
C VAL A 93 -7.84 20.80 -17.71
N ARG A 94 -8.33 21.17 -16.54
CA ARG A 94 -7.56 21.83 -15.49
C ARG A 94 -7.22 20.81 -14.42
N VAL A 95 -5.95 20.73 -14.05
CA VAL A 95 -5.47 19.90 -12.95
C VAL A 95 -4.75 20.77 -11.92
N GLY A 96 -4.91 20.44 -10.65
CA GLY A 96 -4.09 21.02 -9.58
C GLY A 96 -2.66 20.45 -9.64
N PRO A 97 -1.70 21.05 -8.93
CA PRO A 97 -0.36 20.51 -8.81
C PRO A 97 -0.37 19.18 -8.04
N PHE A 98 0.49 18.23 -8.45
CA PHE A 98 0.60 16.90 -7.84
C PHE A 98 1.96 16.27 -8.12
N TRP A 99 2.35 15.24 -7.38
CA TRP A 99 3.55 14.46 -7.70
C TRP A 99 3.23 13.27 -8.60
N MET A 100 4.10 12.98 -9.56
CA MET A 100 4.01 11.81 -10.43
C MET A 100 5.34 11.05 -10.42
N ALA A 101 5.29 9.71 -10.37
CA ALA A 101 6.47 8.89 -10.58
C ALA A 101 7.03 9.10 -12.01
N THR A 102 8.35 9.13 -12.14
CA THR A 102 9.04 9.34 -13.42
C THR A 102 9.05 8.12 -14.34
N HIS A 103 8.92 6.94 -13.73
CA HIS A 103 8.92 5.65 -14.41
C HIS A 103 7.74 4.80 -13.92
N GLU A 104 7.36 3.82 -14.73
CA GLU A 104 6.39 2.81 -14.33
C GLU A 104 6.87 2.05 -13.09
N THR A 105 5.92 1.65 -12.23
CA THR A 105 6.23 0.81 -11.06
C THR A 105 6.92 -0.48 -11.51
N THR A 106 8.09 -0.77 -10.96
CA THR A 106 8.85 -1.98 -11.31
C THR A 106 8.37 -3.20 -10.53
N TRP A 107 8.70 -4.39 -11.03
CA TRP A 107 8.48 -5.63 -10.28
C TRP A 107 9.20 -5.64 -8.94
N ASP A 108 10.37 -5.01 -8.85
CA ASP A 108 11.15 -4.91 -7.61
C ASP A 108 10.35 -4.18 -6.52
N LEU A 109 9.64 -3.11 -6.89
CA LEU A 109 8.75 -2.39 -5.98
C LEU A 109 7.47 -3.19 -5.69
N TYR A 110 6.82 -3.70 -6.73
CA TYR A 110 5.54 -4.40 -6.56
C TYR A 110 5.66 -5.69 -5.74
N ARG A 111 6.80 -6.39 -5.83
CA ARG A 111 7.05 -7.61 -5.05
C ARG A 111 7.10 -7.35 -3.54
N VAL A 112 7.47 -6.15 -3.12
CA VAL A 112 7.41 -5.79 -1.70
C VAL A 112 5.98 -5.86 -1.19
N PHE A 113 5.04 -5.25 -1.92
CA PHE A 113 3.61 -5.35 -1.65
C PHE A 113 3.08 -6.78 -1.80
N MET A 114 3.36 -7.42 -2.95
CA MET A 114 2.79 -8.74 -3.30
C MET A 114 3.20 -9.84 -2.32
N PHE A 115 4.44 -9.83 -1.83
CA PHE A 115 4.94 -10.83 -0.90
C PHE A 115 4.97 -10.34 0.55
N ASP A 116 4.53 -9.12 0.83
CA ASP A 116 4.53 -8.54 2.19
C ASP A 116 5.95 -8.67 2.80
N THR A 117 6.97 -8.24 2.05
CA THR A 117 8.38 -8.41 2.43
C THR A 117 8.99 -7.18 3.10
N ASP A 118 8.19 -6.15 3.33
CA ASP A 118 8.51 -5.01 4.19
C ASP A 118 8.48 -5.35 5.69
N ARG A 119 8.25 -6.63 6.03
CA ARG A 119 8.29 -7.18 7.39
C ARG A 119 9.57 -6.81 8.12
N GLY A 120 9.46 -5.81 8.98
CA GLY A 120 10.50 -5.40 9.93
C GLY A 120 10.00 -4.55 11.10
N GLY A 121 8.71 -4.20 11.16
CA GLY A 121 8.13 -3.39 12.23
C GLY A 121 6.66 -3.71 12.49
N GLU A 122 6.16 -3.28 13.64
CA GLU A 122 4.71 -3.18 13.86
C GLU A 122 4.16 -2.21 12.81
N GLU A 123 3.10 -2.60 12.09
CA GLU A 123 2.43 -1.66 11.20
C GLU A 123 1.94 -0.48 12.04
N PRO A 124 2.38 0.75 11.76
CA PRO A 124 2.09 1.88 12.64
C PRO A 124 0.58 2.07 12.86
N GLY A 125 -0.23 1.73 11.86
CA GLY A 125 -1.69 1.77 11.91
C GLY A 125 -2.38 0.52 12.44
N ALA A 126 -1.70 -0.61 12.67
CA ALA A 126 -2.34 -1.85 13.14
C ALA A 126 -3.10 -1.70 14.46
N PRO A 127 -2.62 -0.93 15.46
CA PRO A 127 -3.40 -0.65 16.65
C PRO A 127 -4.70 0.15 16.37
N TRP A 128 -4.75 0.90 15.26
CA TRP A 128 -5.91 1.66 14.78
C TRP A 128 -6.73 0.89 13.72
N ALA A 129 -6.54 -0.42 13.58
CA ALA A 129 -7.28 -1.23 12.62
C ALA A 129 -8.04 -2.35 13.33
N ASP A 130 -9.35 -2.45 13.08
CA ASP A 130 -10.16 -3.58 13.54
C ASP A 130 -9.78 -4.89 12.81
N ALA A 131 -9.20 -4.77 11.62
CA ALA A 131 -8.64 -5.87 10.84
C ALA A 131 -7.59 -5.36 9.84
N VAL A 132 -6.56 -6.17 9.59
CA VAL A 132 -5.54 -5.93 8.56
C VAL A 132 -5.64 -7.05 7.51
N SER A 133 -5.94 -6.69 6.26
CA SER A 133 -5.92 -7.61 5.13
C SER A 133 -4.60 -7.51 4.36
N ARG A 134 -4.26 -8.55 3.61
CA ARG A 134 -3.04 -8.62 2.80
C ARG A 134 -3.32 -9.16 1.40
N PRO A 135 -2.42 -8.91 0.44
CA PRO A 135 -2.55 -9.47 -0.90
C PRO A 135 -2.59 -10.99 -0.89
N THR A 136 -3.40 -11.57 -1.77
CA THR A 136 -3.41 -13.00 -1.99
C THR A 136 -2.08 -13.43 -2.61
N PRO A 137 -1.44 -14.52 -2.12
CA PRO A 137 -0.22 -15.03 -2.74
C PRO A 137 -0.41 -15.32 -4.23
N PRO A 138 0.60 -15.04 -5.08
CA PRO A 138 0.47 -15.25 -6.52
C PRO A 138 0.37 -16.74 -6.86
N TYR A 139 -0.55 -17.09 -7.77
CA TYR A 139 -0.77 -18.46 -8.22
C TYR A 139 0.20 -18.90 -9.34
N ARG A 140 0.70 -17.94 -10.14
CA ARG A 140 1.68 -18.16 -11.22
C ARG A 140 2.69 -17.01 -11.26
N PRO A 141 3.86 -17.20 -11.92
CA PRO A 141 4.71 -16.08 -12.27
C PRO A 141 3.92 -15.06 -13.09
N MET A 142 3.81 -13.83 -12.56
CA MET A 142 2.97 -12.77 -13.12
C MET A 142 3.67 -11.97 -14.22
N ASP A 143 4.98 -12.16 -14.39
CA ASP A 143 5.78 -11.54 -15.45
C ASP A 143 5.55 -12.18 -16.83
N PHE A 144 4.93 -13.37 -16.89
CA PHE A 144 4.68 -14.11 -18.13
C PHE A 144 5.90 -14.26 -19.05
N GLY A 145 7.12 -14.28 -18.49
CA GLY A 145 8.37 -14.39 -19.26
C GLY A 145 8.88 -13.07 -19.86
N MET A 146 8.27 -11.94 -19.51
CA MET A 146 8.65 -10.60 -20.00
C MET A 146 9.80 -9.96 -19.19
N GLY A 147 10.28 -10.63 -18.13
CA GLY A 147 11.34 -10.13 -17.26
C GLY A 147 10.80 -9.51 -15.97
N VAL A 148 11.70 -9.37 -15.00
CA VAL A 148 11.37 -8.94 -13.63
C VAL A 148 12.31 -7.82 -13.20
N GLU A 149 13.59 -8.11 -13.05
CA GLU A 149 14.57 -7.16 -12.48
C GLU A 149 14.70 -5.92 -13.37
N GLY A 150 14.36 -4.75 -12.83
CA GLY A 150 14.37 -3.49 -13.59
C GLY A 150 13.29 -3.36 -14.68
N PHE A 151 12.36 -4.31 -14.78
CA PHE A 151 11.23 -4.24 -15.71
C PHE A 151 9.98 -3.69 -15.03
N PRO A 152 9.09 -3.01 -15.78
CA PRO A 152 7.80 -2.57 -15.26
C PRO A 152 6.96 -3.78 -14.84
N ALA A 153 6.23 -3.61 -13.74
CA ALA A 153 5.29 -4.60 -13.28
C ALA A 153 4.08 -4.62 -14.20
N ILE A 154 3.75 -5.81 -14.72
CA ILE A 154 2.67 -6.01 -15.69
C ILE A 154 1.64 -6.99 -15.17
N SER A 155 0.47 -7.01 -15.80
CA SER A 155 -0.60 -7.96 -15.51
C SER A 155 -1.06 -7.95 -14.05
N MET A 156 -1.00 -6.79 -13.40
CA MET A 156 -1.48 -6.57 -12.04
C MET A 156 -2.95 -6.13 -12.08
N THR A 157 -3.83 -6.79 -11.31
CA THR A 157 -5.24 -6.44 -11.11
C THR A 157 -5.67 -6.78 -9.70
#